data_AF-A0AAW8ZQM1-F1
#
_entry.id   AF-A0AAW8ZQM1-F1
#
_cell.length_a   1.000
_cell.length_b   1.000
_cell.length_c   1.000
_cell.angle_alpha   90.00
_cell.angle_beta   90.00
_cell.angle_gamma   90.00
#
_symmetry.space_group_name_H-M   'P 1'
#
loop_
_entity.id
_entity.type
_entity.pdbx_description
1 polymer ?
#
loop_
_entity_poly.entity_id
_entity_poly.type
_entity_poly.pdbx_seq_one_letter_code
_entity_poly.pdbx_strand_id
1 'polypeptide(L)' 'MVNTTGYAVLANLGADVAIRVFASNVLLFPASSNALSSLAEAYEANGDLAHSSGIRQSIKNMPALPGKQ' A
#
# COMPACT_ATOMS: atom_id res chain seq x y z
N MET A 1 -8.86 8.66 4.29
CA MET A 1 -9.75 8.81 3.11
C MET A 1 -9.36 7.84 2.01
N VAL A 2 -8.26 8.04 1.27
CA VAL A 2 -7.89 7.12 0.17
C VAL A 2 -7.59 5.70 0.65
N ASN A 3 -6.96 5.54 1.82
CA ASN A 3 -6.72 4.22 2.40
C ASN A 3 -8.02 3.43 2.64
N THR A 4 -8.99 4.06 3.31
CA THR A 4 -10.33 3.49 3.55
C THR A 4 -11.05 3.16 2.23
N THR A 5 -10.97 4.04 1.24
CA THR A 5 -11.53 3.78 -0.10
C THR A 5 -10.86 2.59 -0.78
N GLY A 6 -9.53 2.45 -0.67
CA GLY A 6 -8.79 1.34 -1.25
C GLY A 6 -9.22 -0.02 -0.66
N TYR A 7 -9.46 -0.10 0.65
CA TYR A 7 -9.99 -1.33 1.26
C TYR A 7 -11.44 -1.62 0.85
N ALA A 8 -12.29 -0.59 0.71
CA ALA A 8 -13.64 -0.79 0.19
C ALA A 8 -13.61 -1.30 -1.26
N VAL A 9 -12.71 -0.78 -2.09
CA VAL A 9 -12.49 -1.27 -3.46
C VAL A 9 -11.95 -2.70 -3.45
N LEU A 10 -11.00 -3.03 -2.59
CA LEU A 10 -10.47 -4.40 -2.47
C LEU A 10 -11.58 -5.40 -2.13
N ALA A 11 -12.45 -5.06 -1.18
CA ALA A 11 -13.53 -5.93 -0.74
C ALA A 11 -14.65 -6.12 -1.78
N ASN A 12 -14.94 -5.10 -2.60
CA ASN A 12 -16.11 -5.11 -3.48
C ASN A 12 -15.76 -5.31 -4.97
N LEU A 13 -14.60 -4.84 -5.41
CA LEU A 13 -14.17 -4.81 -6.81
C LEU A 13 -12.90 -5.63 -7.07
N GLY A 14 -12.24 -6.12 -6.01
CA GLY A 14 -11.09 -7.01 -6.11
C GLY A 14 -9.74 -6.32 -6.17
N ALA A 15 -8.70 -7.15 -6.16
CA ALA A 15 -7.32 -6.73 -5.96
C ALA A 15 -6.76 -5.86 -7.09
N ASP A 16 -7.03 -6.19 -8.36
CA ASP A 16 -6.52 -5.43 -9.51
C ASP A 16 -6.97 -3.96 -9.51
N VAL A 17 -8.23 -3.71 -9.11
CA VAL A 17 -8.76 -2.34 -9.01
C VAL A 17 -8.18 -1.63 -7.79
N ALA A 18 -8.06 -2.34 -6.66
CA ALA A 18 -7.49 -1.80 -5.43
C ALA A 18 -6.03 -1.39 -5.60
N ILE A 19 -5.23 -2.15 -6.35
CA ILE A 19 -3.83 -1.83 -6.67
C ILE A 19 -3.73 -0.43 -7.30
N ARG A 20 -4.62 -0.07 -8.24
CA ARG A 20 -4.60 1.26 -8.89
C ARG A 20 -4.89 2.40 -7.91
N VAL A 21 -5.82 2.17 -6.99
CA VAL A 21 -6.19 3.16 -5.95
C VAL A 21 -5.04 3.33 -4.95
N PHE A 22 -4.47 2.24 -4.45
CA PHE A 22 -3.35 2.30 -3.52
C PHE A 22 -2.08 2.83 -4.17
N ALA A 23 -1.81 2.51 -5.44
CA ALA A 23 -0.69 3.08 -6.19
C ALA A 23 -0.83 4.61 -6.32
N SER A 24 -2.04 5.11 -6.58
CA SER A 24 -2.31 6.56 -6.59
C SER A 24 -2.07 7.19 -5.22
N ASN A 25 -2.42 6.50 -4.13
CA ASN A 25 -2.13 6.96 -2.77
C ASN A 25 -0.63 7.03 -2.48
N VAL A 26 0.15 6.04 -2.96
CA VAL A 26 1.61 6.04 -2.85
C VAL A 26 2.24 7.19 -3.65
N LEU A 27 1.70 7.52 -4.83
CA LEU A 27 2.17 8.69 -5.59
C LEU A 27 1.99 10.00 -4.82
N LEU A 28 0.90 10.14 -4.07
CA LEU A 28 0.64 11.33 -3.24
C LEU A 28 1.46 11.33 -1.94
N PHE A 29 1.74 10.16 -1.38
CA PHE A 29 2.42 10.00 -0.08
C PHE A 29 3.52 8.93 -0.14
N PRO A 30 4.62 9.16 -0.90
CA PRO A 30 5.62 8.13 -1.17
C PRO A 30 6.42 7.69 0.06
N ALA A 31 6.47 8.53 1.11
CA ALA A 31 7.13 8.23 2.38
C ALA A 31 6.18 7.65 3.46
N SER A 32 4.91 7.40 3.12
CA SER A 32 3.93 6.87 4.08
C SER A 32 3.99 5.36 4.13
N SER A 33 4.50 4.81 5.23
CA SER A 33 4.49 3.35 5.48
C SER A 33 3.08 2.76 5.38
N ASN A 34 2.05 3.51 5.77
CA ASN A 34 0.66 3.06 5.62
C ASN A 34 0.24 2.98 4.15
N ALA A 35 0.57 3.97 3.32
CA ALA A 35 0.22 3.93 1.90
C ALA A 35 0.93 2.77 1.18
N LEU A 36 2.21 2.56 1.50
CA LEU A 36 3.00 1.45 0.96
C LEU A 36 2.50 0.09 1.46
N SER A 37 2.19 -0.04 2.75
CA SER A 37 1.71 -1.30 3.32
C SER A 37 0.39 -1.72 2.67
N SER A 38 -0.55 -0.79 2.49
CA SER A 38 -1.83 -1.11 1.84
C SER A 38 -1.67 -1.47 0.35
N LEU A 39 -0.69 -0.89 -0.35
CA LEU A 39 -0.34 -1.34 -1.71
C LEU A 39 0.23 -2.77 -1.71
N ALA A 40 1.10 -3.10 -0.76
CA ALA A 40 1.64 -4.45 -0.62
C ALA A 40 0.55 -5.49 -0.35
N GLU A 41 -0.40 -5.19 0.53
CA GLU A 41 -1.55 -6.06 0.83
C GLU A 41 -2.42 -6.31 -0.40
N ALA A 42 -2.62 -5.30 -1.25
CA ALA A 42 -3.39 -5.48 -2.49
C ALA A 42 -2.65 -6.38 -3.49
N TYR A 43 -1.32 -6.28 -3.59
CA TYR A 43 -0.53 -7.21 -4.40
C TYR A 43 -0.57 -8.64 -3.85
N GLU A 44 -0.56 -8.84 -2.52
CA GLU A 44 -0.75 -10.16 -1.91
C GLU A 44 -2.12 -10.75 -2.25
N ALA A 45 -3.17 -9.95 -2.15
CA ALA A 45 -4.53 -10.36 -2.51
C ALA A 45 -4.65 -10.75 -4.00
N ASN A 46 -3.82 -10.17 -4.87
CA ASN A 46 -3.72 -10.53 -6.29
C ASN A 46 -2.79 -11.73 -6.57
N GLY A 47 -2.06 -12.22 -5.55
CA GLY A 47 -1.06 -13.28 -5.71
C GLY A 47 0.30 -12.82 -6.25
N ASP A 48 0.52 -11.52 -6.45
CA ASP A 48 1.82 -10.96 -6.85
C ASP A 48 2.71 -10.73 -5.63
N LEU A 49 3.22 -11.84 -5.10
CA LEU A 49 4.07 -11.83 -3.89
C LEU A 49 5.41 -11.14 -4.12
N ALA A 50 5.88 -11.04 -5.38
CA ALA A 50 7.14 -10.39 -5.72
C ALA A 50 7.03 -8.88 -5.49
N HIS A 51 5.99 -8.23 -6.01
CA HIS A 51 5.76 -6.81 -5.78
C HIS A 51 5.46 -6.50 -4.32
N SER A 52 4.63 -7.31 -3.66
CA SER A 52 4.40 -7.13 -2.22
C SER A 52 5.71 -7.19 -1.43
N SER A 53 6.53 -8.23 -1.66
CA SER A 53 7.78 -8.40 -0.92
C SER A 53 8.75 -7.25 -1.15
N GLY A 54 8.87 -6.74 -2.37
CA GLY A 54 9.69 -5.57 -2.69
C GLY A 54 9.24 -4.31 -1.92
N ILE A 55 7.93 -4.08 -1.85
CA ILE A 55 7.38 -2.96 -1.07
C ILE A 55 7.59 -3.17 0.43
N ARG A 56 7.37 -4.37 0.95
CA ARG A 56 7.62 -4.66 2.38
C ARG A 56 9.10 -4.48 2.75
N GLN A 57 10.01 -4.82 1.85
CA GLN A 57 11.45 -4.54 2.04
C GLN A 57 11.74 -3.04 2.03
N SER A 58 11.12 -2.25 1.14
CA SER A 58 11.33 -0.80 1.11
C SER A 58 10.85 -0.14 2.40
N ILE A 59 9.70 -0.56 2.95
CA ILE A 59 9.18 -0.07 4.25
C ILE A 59 10.18 -0.36 5.38
N LYS A 60 10.77 -1.56 5.43
CA LYS A 60 11.76 -1.93 6.46
C LYS A 60 13.01 -1.04 6.42
N ASN A 61 13.36 -0.55 5.24
CA ASN A 61 14.51 0.32 5.02
C ASN A 61 14.18 1.81 5.16
N MET A 62 12.93 2.18 5.41
CA MET A 62 12.57 3.57 5.64
C MET A 62 13.12 4.05 6.98
N PRO A 63 13.75 5.23 7.03
CA PRO A 63 14.10 5.85 8.30
C PRO A 63 12.82 6.04 9.10
N ALA A 64 12.86 5.69 10.39
CA ALA A 64 11.74 5.93 11.28
C ALA A 64 11.36 7.41 11.18
N LEU A 65 10.09 7.69 10.87
CA LEU A 65 9.55 9.04 11.03
C LEU A 65 9.90 9.49 12.45
N PRO A 66 10.52 10.68 12.64
CA PRO A 66 10.70 11.22 13.97
C PRO A 66 9.34 11.19 14.65
N GLY A 67 9.23 10.37 15.69
CA GLY A 67 7.98 10.19 16.42
C GLY A 67 7.48 11.58 16.79
N LYS A 68 6.24 11.89 16.42
CA LYS A 68 5.58 13.07 16.95
C LYS A 68 5.41 12.83 18.45
N GLN A 69 6.13 13.63 19.23
CA GLN A 69 6.02 13.74 20.69
C GLN A 69 4.59 14.06 21.11
#